data_AF-A0A4P6RIS1-F1
#
_entry.id   AF-A0A4P6RIS1-F1
#
_cell.length_a   1.000
_cell.length_b   1.000
_cell.length_c   1.000
_cell.angle_alpha   90.00
_cell.angle_beta   90.00
_cell.angle_gamma   90.00
#
_symmetry.space_group_name_H-M   'P 1'
#
loop_
_entity.id
_entity.type
_entity.pdbx_description
1 polymer ?
#
loop_
_entity_poly.entity_id
_entity_poly.type
_entity_poly.pdbx_seq_one_letter_code
_entity_poly.pdbx_strand_id
1 'polypeptide(L)'
;MKRSSFNVLFFLKKTKLLKNGEASVCMRITVDGTRVENNIRKSIDPSLWSQAKESARGKSRKSCDLNAYIENARIKLHQIFCELEEQNQPITARLLQEIFFGQDKEPEAVRTLIGTMQEHNDQCRALVGKDYALITVRRYESCKRYLAELIRQKYGKGDLPLAGVNGELVRAFEFYLKTEKECQQNTVIRYMKCLKKITNLALANEWIAKDPFIGIKFHEKEVIREFLTMDELLTIYHKEFSLERITVVRDVFIFAAFTGLAFIDVQQLSPEHIVKDNNGNLWIRKPRQKTKNMCNIPLLDIPLEILRKYADYPACKKKGVLLPVPCNQKMNSYLKEIADLCLIKKNLTTHTARHSYATSVCLANGVSIENVAKMLGHSNIKMTQHYARVLDSSILKDMNNVRDVLSNCL
;
A
#
# COMPACT_ATOMS: atom_id res chain seq x y z
N MET A 1 -10.61 22.22 48.43
CA MET A 1 -10.17 22.38 47.03
C MET A 1 -9.44 23.71 46.91
N LYS A 2 -8.21 23.73 46.39
CA LYS A 2 -7.54 25.00 46.04
C LYS A 2 -8.29 25.57 44.84
N ARG A 3 -8.97 26.71 45.01
CA ARG A 3 -9.53 27.45 43.88
C ARG A 3 -8.37 27.99 43.05
N SER A 4 -8.34 27.68 41.76
CA SER A 4 -7.38 28.26 40.84
C SER A 4 -7.65 29.75 40.69
N SER A 5 -6.61 30.56 40.77
CA SER A 5 -6.70 32.01 40.59
C SER A 5 -6.75 32.33 39.09
N PHE A 6 -7.72 33.15 38.68
CA PHE A 6 -7.93 33.53 37.28
C PHE A 6 -8.09 35.05 37.15
N ASN A 7 -7.37 35.66 36.19
CA ASN A 7 -7.49 37.08 35.88
C ASN A 7 -7.26 37.36 34.40
N VAL A 8 -8.02 38.30 33.84
CA VAL A 8 -7.90 38.79 32.46
C VAL A 8 -7.68 40.30 32.48
N LEU A 9 -6.60 40.77 31.87
CA LEU A 9 -6.22 42.18 31.83
C LEU A 9 -5.99 42.66 30.40
N PHE A 10 -6.48 43.85 30.06
CA PHE A 10 -6.24 44.49 28.77
C PHE A 10 -5.32 45.71 28.92
N PHE A 11 -4.37 45.86 28.00
CA PHE A 11 -3.40 46.95 28.02
C PHE A 11 -2.86 47.28 26.63
N LEU A 12 -2.27 48.46 26.48
CA LEU A 12 -1.61 48.87 25.25
C LEU A 12 -0.15 48.43 25.22
N LYS A 13 0.28 47.85 24.09
CA LYS A 13 1.69 47.60 23.82
C LYS A 13 2.32 48.84 23.17
N LYS A 14 2.78 49.78 24.01
CA LYS A 14 3.33 51.09 23.57
C LYS A 14 4.72 51.01 22.93
N THR A 15 5.41 49.87 23.02
CA THR A 15 6.77 49.69 22.50
C THR A 15 6.88 49.63 20.98
N LYS A 16 5.77 49.42 20.25
CA LYS A 16 5.74 49.46 18.77
C LYS A 16 4.38 49.96 18.29
N LEU A 17 4.31 51.24 17.92
CA LEU A 17 3.13 51.82 17.29
C LEU A 17 2.95 51.26 15.88
N LEU A 18 1.71 51.20 15.43
CA LEU A 18 1.35 50.84 14.06
C LEU A 18 1.68 51.98 13.09
N LYS A 19 1.72 51.69 11.78
CA LYS A 19 2.01 52.70 10.73
C LYS A 19 1.03 53.90 10.74
N ASN A 20 -0.16 53.71 11.30
CA ASN A 20 -1.18 54.75 11.46
C ASN A 20 -1.08 55.53 12.79
N GLY A 21 -0.02 55.32 13.59
CA GLY A 21 0.20 56.00 14.87
C GLY A 21 -0.52 55.37 16.08
N GLU A 22 -1.34 54.33 15.88
CA GLU A 22 -2.10 53.71 16.96
C GLU A 22 -1.30 52.64 17.72
N ALA A 23 -1.67 52.39 18.97
CA ALA A 23 -1.14 51.27 19.74
C ALA A 23 -2.05 50.05 19.63
N SER A 24 -1.45 48.86 19.52
CA SER A 24 -2.19 47.60 19.60
C SER A 24 -2.65 47.31 21.02
N VAL A 25 -3.89 46.85 21.15
CA VAL A 25 -4.45 46.36 22.42
C VAL A 25 -4.06 44.89 22.58
N CYS A 26 -3.53 44.56 23.75
CA CYS A 26 -3.17 43.20 24.15
C CYS A 26 -4.05 42.75 25.31
N MET A 27 -4.33 41.45 25.34
CA MET A 27 -5.00 40.75 26.41
C MET A 27 -4.00 39.84 27.11
N ARG A 28 -3.96 39.88 28.43
CA ARG A 28 -3.17 39.03 29.30
C ARG A 28 -4.09 38.13 30.10
N ILE A 29 -3.91 36.82 29.98
CA ILE A 29 -4.58 35.81 30.78
C ILE A 29 -3.59 35.32 31.85
N THR A 30 -4.00 35.31 33.11
CA THR A 30 -3.20 34.80 34.24
C THR A 30 -3.97 33.69 34.94
N VAL A 31 -3.33 32.53 35.08
CA VAL A 31 -3.83 31.39 35.87
C VAL A 31 -2.73 30.90 36.79
N ASP A 32 -2.99 30.86 38.10
CA ASP A 32 -2.07 30.36 39.13
C ASP A 32 -0.64 30.93 39.00
N GLY A 33 -0.56 32.25 38.79
CA GLY A 33 0.70 32.99 38.64
C GLY A 33 1.35 32.90 37.25
N THR A 34 0.90 31.99 36.38
CA THR A 34 1.40 31.86 35.00
C THR A 34 0.62 32.75 34.06
N ARG A 35 1.31 33.55 33.24
CA ARG A 35 0.72 34.54 32.33
C ARG A 35 1.00 34.27 30.86
N VAL A 36 -0.01 34.47 30.01
CA VAL A 36 0.13 34.51 28.55
C VAL A 36 -0.46 35.81 27.99
N GLU A 37 0.11 36.32 26.91
CA GLU A 37 -0.30 37.59 26.29
C GLU A 37 -0.57 37.40 24.79
N ASN A 38 -1.66 37.98 24.29
CA ASN A 38 -2.02 37.98 22.87
C ASN A 38 -2.48 39.36 22.42
N ASN A 39 -2.21 39.68 21.16
CA ASN A 39 -2.83 40.82 20.50
C ASN A 39 -4.26 40.44 20.10
N ILE A 40 -5.24 41.28 20.46
CA ILE A 40 -6.66 41.05 20.12
C ILE A 40 -7.04 41.56 18.71
N ARG A 41 -6.04 41.87 17.88
CA ARG A 41 -6.15 42.42 16.53
C ARG A 41 -6.97 43.72 16.46
N LYS A 42 -7.00 44.49 17.55
CA LYS A 42 -7.60 45.82 17.63
C LYS A 42 -6.56 46.82 18.11
N SER A 43 -6.70 48.06 17.64
CA SER A 43 -5.83 49.18 17.97
C SER A 43 -6.66 50.41 18.30
N ILE A 44 -6.07 51.31 19.09
CA ILE A 44 -6.66 52.59 19.43
C ILE A 44 -5.55 53.63 19.62
N ASP A 45 -5.90 54.89 19.44
CA ASP A 45 -5.04 56.01 19.82
C ASP A 45 -4.67 55.90 21.31
N PRO A 46 -3.37 55.94 21.69
CA PRO A 46 -2.94 55.88 23.08
C PRO A 46 -3.57 56.95 23.99
N SER A 47 -3.89 58.13 23.46
CA SER A 47 -4.54 59.23 24.21
C SER A 47 -5.98 58.89 24.61
N LEU A 48 -6.64 58.06 23.82
CA LEU A 48 -8.00 57.59 24.04
C LEU A 48 -8.04 56.34 24.92
N TRP A 49 -6.93 55.76 25.35
CA TRP A 49 -6.96 54.56 26.21
C TRP A 49 -6.92 54.89 27.70
N SER A 50 -7.75 54.23 28.50
CA SER A 50 -7.77 54.34 29.95
C SER A 50 -7.28 53.04 30.59
N GLN A 51 -6.01 52.97 31.02
CA GLN A 51 -5.48 51.75 31.63
C GLN A 51 -6.21 51.35 32.92
N ALA A 52 -6.63 52.32 33.75
CA ALA A 52 -7.37 52.05 34.99
C ALA A 52 -8.77 51.45 34.75
N LYS A 53 -9.36 51.71 33.58
CA LYS A 53 -10.68 51.16 33.19
C LYS A 53 -10.56 50.03 32.17
N GLU A 54 -9.33 49.73 31.73
CA GLU A 54 -9.02 48.78 30.67
C GLU A 54 -9.89 48.95 29.41
N SER A 55 -10.16 50.20 29.04
CA SER A 55 -11.12 50.56 27.98
C SER A 55 -10.76 51.84 27.24
N ALA A 56 -11.32 52.01 26.04
CA ALA A 56 -11.22 53.22 25.26
C ALA A 56 -12.20 54.31 25.72
N ARG A 57 -11.72 55.54 25.76
CA ARG A 57 -12.43 56.79 26.03
C ARG A 57 -13.07 57.31 24.73
N GLY A 58 -14.18 58.04 24.89
CA GLY A 58 -14.93 58.64 23.80
C GLY A 58 -16.07 57.77 23.26
N LYS A 59 -16.94 58.39 22.47
CA LYS A 59 -18.15 57.77 21.87
C LYS A 59 -17.98 57.42 20.39
N SER A 60 -16.75 57.35 19.90
CA SER A 60 -16.50 56.97 18.51
C SER A 60 -16.95 55.52 18.27
N ARG A 61 -17.41 55.21 17.04
CA ARG A 61 -17.78 53.83 16.67
C ARG A 61 -16.65 52.84 16.99
N LYS A 62 -15.40 53.21 16.72
CA LYS A 62 -14.21 52.41 17.01
C LYS A 62 -13.99 52.18 18.52
N SER A 63 -14.20 53.22 19.36
CA SER A 63 -14.11 53.10 20.82
C SER A 63 -15.20 52.18 21.37
N CYS A 64 -16.44 52.33 20.88
CA CYS A 64 -17.57 51.49 21.27
C CYS A 64 -17.35 50.02 20.85
N ASP A 65 -16.93 49.77 19.62
CA ASP A 65 -16.67 48.42 19.09
C ASP A 65 -15.49 47.73 19.80
N LEU A 66 -14.48 48.49 20.23
CA LEU A 66 -13.37 47.98 21.03
C LEU A 66 -13.84 47.61 22.44
N ASN A 67 -14.59 48.49 23.11
CA ASN A 67 -15.10 48.24 24.46
C ASN A 67 -16.08 47.06 24.48
N ALA A 68 -17.00 46.98 23.51
CA ALA A 68 -17.92 45.85 23.37
C ALA A 68 -17.17 44.53 23.17
N TYR A 69 -16.08 44.53 22.40
CA TYR A 69 -15.25 43.33 22.25
C TYR A 69 -14.55 42.94 23.55
N ILE A 70 -13.98 43.91 24.29
CA ILE A 70 -13.31 43.65 25.56
C ILE A 70 -14.28 43.02 26.56
N GLU A 71 -15.49 43.56 26.70
CA GLU A 71 -16.51 43.00 27.59
C GLU A 71 -16.92 41.58 27.18
N ASN A 72 -17.22 41.37 25.89
CA ASN A 72 -17.56 40.03 25.39
C ASN A 72 -16.42 39.02 25.58
N ALA A 73 -15.16 39.45 25.42
CA ALA A 73 -14.00 38.61 25.63
C ALA A 73 -13.86 38.18 27.10
N ARG A 74 -14.11 39.10 28.05
CA ARG A 74 -14.14 38.77 29.49
C ARG A 74 -15.20 37.73 29.81
N ILE A 75 -16.42 37.94 29.31
CA ILE A 75 -17.56 37.04 29.56
C ILE A 75 -17.24 35.63 29.03
N LYS A 76 -16.81 35.54 27.76
CA LYS A 76 -16.48 34.25 27.14
C LYS A 76 -15.35 33.52 27.87
N LEU A 77 -14.28 34.21 28.25
CA LEU A 77 -13.17 33.58 28.97
C LEU A 77 -13.57 33.09 30.36
N HIS A 78 -14.45 33.82 31.06
CA HIS A 78 -15.01 33.35 32.33
C HIS A 78 -15.90 32.12 32.14
N GLN A 79 -16.72 32.08 31.09
CA GLN A 79 -17.54 30.91 30.75
C GLN A 79 -16.68 29.66 30.50
N ILE A 80 -15.65 29.78 29.65
CA ILE A 80 -14.70 28.69 29.37
C ILE A 80 -14.01 28.22 30.66
N PHE A 81 -13.60 29.16 31.52
CA PHE A 81 -12.98 28.82 32.81
C PHE A 81 -13.93 28.00 33.70
N CYS A 82 -15.19 28.43 33.87
CA CYS A 82 -16.19 27.73 34.65
C CYS A 82 -16.48 26.33 34.08
N GLU A 83 -16.63 26.20 32.77
CA GLU A 83 -16.87 24.91 32.11
C GLU A 83 -15.73 23.91 32.34
N LEU A 84 -14.48 24.38 32.29
CA LEU A 84 -13.31 23.52 32.55
C LEU A 84 -13.19 23.13 34.03
N GLU A 85 -13.59 24.03 34.95
CA GLU A 85 -13.64 23.75 36.39
C GLU A 85 -14.70 22.70 36.72
N GLU A 86 -15.90 22.80 36.12
CA GLU A 86 -16.97 21.81 36.23
C GLU A 86 -16.55 20.42 35.71
N GLN A 87 -15.76 20.38 34.64
CA GLN A 87 -15.24 19.14 34.04
C GLN A 87 -14.02 18.54 34.78
N ASN A 88 -13.57 19.15 35.89
CA ASN A 88 -12.35 18.77 36.63
C ASN A 88 -11.09 18.67 35.74
N GLN A 89 -10.99 19.51 34.69
CA GLN A 89 -9.81 19.54 33.84
C GLN A 89 -8.71 20.45 34.41
N PRO A 90 -7.42 20.15 34.18
CA PRO A 90 -6.34 21.03 34.58
C PRO A 90 -6.39 22.35 33.79
N ILE A 91 -6.66 23.46 34.47
CA ILE A 91 -6.79 24.79 33.85
C ILE A 91 -5.42 25.47 33.79
N THR A 92 -4.99 25.87 32.58
CA THR A 92 -3.77 26.66 32.39
C THR A 92 -4.06 27.89 31.54
N ALA A 93 -3.28 28.97 31.72
CA ALA A 93 -3.44 30.20 30.95
C ALA A 93 -3.29 29.96 29.43
N ARG A 94 -2.45 29.01 29.01
CA ARG A 94 -2.24 28.62 27.62
C ARG A 94 -3.43 27.87 27.03
N LEU A 95 -4.05 26.97 27.79
CA LEU A 95 -5.27 26.28 27.37
C LEU A 95 -6.42 27.26 27.11
N LEU A 96 -6.64 28.21 28.03
CA LEU A 96 -7.66 29.25 27.86
C LEU A 96 -7.40 30.13 26.63
N GLN A 97 -6.13 30.48 26.37
CA GLN A 97 -5.72 31.19 25.16
C GLN A 97 -6.02 30.39 23.89
N GLU A 98 -5.67 29.10 23.87
CA GLU A 98 -5.85 28.22 22.72
C GLU A 98 -7.33 28.03 22.38
N ILE A 99 -8.20 27.85 23.39
CA ILE A 99 -9.65 27.73 23.19
C ILE A 99 -10.22 29.06 22.70
N PHE A 100 -9.90 30.19 23.35
CA PHE A 100 -10.48 31.49 23.03
C PHE A 100 -10.10 32.01 21.63
N PHE A 101 -8.83 31.87 21.23
CA PHE A 101 -8.36 32.30 19.91
C PHE A 101 -8.45 31.21 18.84
N GLY A 102 -8.71 29.95 19.23
CA GLY A 102 -8.85 28.81 18.33
C GLY A 102 -10.24 28.67 17.70
N GLN A 103 -11.27 29.33 18.26
CA GLN A 103 -12.66 29.27 17.77
C GLN A 103 -12.88 29.92 16.38
N ASP A 104 -11.96 30.77 15.89
CA ASP A 104 -12.02 31.38 14.55
C ASP A 104 -11.33 30.53 13.45
N LYS A 105 -10.85 29.33 13.78
CA LYS A 105 -10.57 28.34 12.74
C LYS A 105 -11.91 27.75 12.32
N GLU A 106 -12.34 28.00 11.07
CA GLU A 106 -13.29 27.13 10.37
C GLU A 106 -13.02 25.68 10.82
N PRO A 107 -14.02 24.91 11.29
CA PRO A 107 -13.76 23.56 11.78
C PRO A 107 -13.13 22.78 10.63
N GLU A 108 -11.81 22.57 10.71
CA GLU A 108 -11.08 21.73 9.78
C GLU A 108 -11.82 20.40 9.77
N ALA A 109 -12.47 20.09 8.65
CA ALA A 109 -13.31 18.90 8.51
C ALA A 109 -12.51 17.73 9.08
N VAL A 110 -12.99 17.16 10.19
CA VAL A 110 -12.24 16.16 10.95
C VAL A 110 -11.94 15.02 9.99
N ARG A 111 -10.68 14.93 9.53
CA ARG A 111 -10.34 13.91 8.55
C ARG A 111 -10.52 12.54 9.20
N THR A 112 -11.22 11.68 8.50
CA THR A 112 -11.56 10.35 8.99
C THR A 112 -10.74 9.27 8.28
N LEU A 113 -10.65 8.11 8.90
CA LEU A 113 -9.86 7.00 8.40
C LEU A 113 -10.45 6.44 7.10
N ILE A 114 -11.74 6.11 7.07
CA ILE A 114 -12.39 5.54 5.88
C ILE A 114 -12.49 6.59 4.77
N GLY A 115 -12.76 7.86 5.11
CA GLY A 115 -12.71 8.97 4.15
C GLY A 115 -11.34 9.09 3.47
N THR A 116 -10.25 9.08 4.25
CA THR A 116 -8.89 9.13 3.72
C THR A 116 -8.54 7.91 2.86
N MET A 117 -8.99 6.71 3.25
CA MET A 117 -8.85 5.52 2.41
C MET A 117 -9.63 5.64 1.10
N GLN A 118 -10.81 6.25 1.12
CA GLN A 118 -11.60 6.46 -0.08
C GLN A 118 -10.90 7.41 -1.06
N GLU A 119 -10.44 8.57 -0.58
CA GLU A 119 -9.66 9.52 -1.38
C GLU A 119 -8.43 8.85 -2.03
N HIS A 120 -7.68 8.09 -1.23
CA HIS A 120 -6.52 7.33 -1.72
C HIS A 120 -6.91 6.31 -2.81
N ASN A 121 -8.02 5.60 -2.62
CA ASN A 121 -8.49 4.58 -3.56
C ASN A 121 -8.96 5.20 -4.87
N ASP A 122 -9.61 6.35 -4.82
CA ASP A 122 -10.08 7.08 -6.01
C ASP A 122 -8.90 7.59 -6.84
N GLN A 123 -7.87 8.14 -6.18
CA GLN A 123 -6.61 8.49 -6.83
C GLN A 123 -5.93 7.27 -7.47
N CYS A 124 -5.86 6.15 -6.74
CA CYS A 124 -5.29 4.92 -7.29
C CYS A 124 -6.10 4.39 -8.49
N ARG A 125 -7.43 4.53 -8.47
CA ARG A 125 -8.31 4.13 -9.56
C ARG A 125 -8.11 5.02 -10.80
N ALA A 126 -7.96 6.33 -10.62
CA ALA A 126 -7.67 7.27 -11.71
C ALA A 126 -6.32 6.99 -12.39
N LEU A 127 -5.38 6.35 -11.68
CA LEU A 127 -4.06 5.98 -12.17
C LEU A 127 -3.96 4.54 -12.70
N VAL A 128 -5.10 3.84 -12.86
CA VAL A 128 -5.10 2.49 -13.44
C VAL A 128 -4.61 2.51 -14.88
N GLY A 129 -3.67 1.62 -15.20
CA GLY A 129 -3.05 1.53 -16.52
C GLY A 129 -1.85 2.47 -16.73
N LYS A 130 -1.61 3.39 -15.79
CA LYS A 130 -0.40 4.20 -15.70
C LYS A 130 0.52 3.63 -14.62
N ASP A 131 0.25 4.02 -13.37
CA ASP A 131 1.09 3.66 -12.22
C ASP A 131 0.53 2.49 -11.40
N TYR A 132 -0.77 2.20 -11.55
CA TYR A 132 -1.44 1.15 -10.78
C TYR A 132 -2.05 0.06 -11.67
N ALA A 133 -1.87 -1.19 -11.23
CA ALA A 133 -2.62 -2.32 -11.75
C ALA A 133 -3.99 -2.40 -11.08
N LEU A 134 -5.03 -2.78 -11.84
CA LEU A 134 -6.40 -2.91 -11.34
C LEU A 134 -6.51 -3.81 -10.10
N ILE A 135 -5.73 -4.90 -10.05
CA ILE A 135 -5.70 -5.82 -8.90
C ILE A 135 -5.20 -5.15 -7.61
N THR A 136 -4.28 -4.20 -7.73
CA THR A 136 -3.76 -3.41 -6.60
C THR A 136 -4.85 -2.51 -6.04
N VAL A 137 -5.62 -1.85 -6.90
CA VAL A 137 -6.74 -0.97 -6.50
C VAL A 137 -7.82 -1.79 -5.79
N ARG A 138 -8.26 -2.91 -6.39
CA ARG A 138 -9.26 -3.81 -5.78
C ARG A 138 -8.87 -4.30 -4.39
N ARG A 139 -7.57 -4.51 -4.15
CA ARG A 139 -7.05 -4.87 -2.83
C ARG A 139 -7.24 -3.73 -1.82
N TYR A 140 -6.95 -2.48 -2.20
CA TYR A 140 -7.20 -1.34 -1.31
C TYR A 140 -8.70 -1.12 -1.03
N GLU A 141 -9.55 -1.32 -2.03
CA GLU A 141 -11.01 -1.27 -1.86
C GLU A 141 -11.51 -2.34 -0.88
N SER A 142 -11.00 -3.56 -1.01
CA SER A 142 -11.29 -4.66 -0.08
C SER A 142 -10.79 -4.34 1.33
N CYS A 143 -9.59 -3.76 1.45
CA CYS A 143 -9.04 -3.32 2.73
C CYS A 143 -9.95 -2.28 3.41
N LYS A 144 -10.38 -1.26 2.66
CA LYS A 144 -11.30 -0.22 3.15
C LYS A 144 -12.62 -0.84 3.63
N ARG A 145 -13.20 -1.74 2.84
CA ARG A 145 -14.46 -2.41 3.18
C ARG A 145 -14.33 -3.22 4.48
N TYR A 146 -13.29 -4.05 4.60
CA TYR A 146 -13.07 -4.83 5.83
C TYR A 146 -12.83 -3.95 7.05
N LEU A 147 -12.10 -2.85 6.90
CA LEU A 147 -11.88 -1.91 7.99
C LEU A 147 -13.17 -1.19 8.41
N ALA A 148 -14.00 -0.79 7.45
CA ALA A 148 -15.29 -0.17 7.72
C ALA A 148 -16.26 -1.14 8.42
N GLU A 149 -16.26 -2.41 8.04
CA GLU A 149 -17.03 -3.46 8.72
C GLU A 149 -16.58 -3.63 10.18
N LEU A 150 -15.26 -3.71 10.43
CA LEU A 150 -14.71 -3.77 11.79
C LEU A 150 -15.10 -2.53 12.61
N ILE A 151 -14.98 -1.33 12.04
CA ILE A 151 -15.30 -0.09 12.76
C ILE A 151 -16.77 -0.09 13.20
N ARG A 152 -17.66 -0.53 12.32
CA ARG A 152 -19.09 -0.64 12.61
C ARG A 152 -19.37 -1.66 13.71
N GLN A 153 -18.75 -2.83 13.64
CA GLN A 153 -18.99 -3.92 14.60
C GLN A 153 -18.39 -3.62 15.98
N LYS A 154 -17.13 -3.16 16.05
CA LYS A 154 -16.42 -2.98 17.33
C LYS A 154 -16.72 -1.64 18.00
N TYR A 155 -16.92 -0.57 17.22
CA TYR A 155 -17.05 0.79 17.76
C TYR A 155 -18.45 1.39 17.57
N GLY A 156 -19.36 0.72 16.85
CA GLY A 156 -20.71 1.24 16.59
C GLY A 156 -20.75 2.51 15.73
N LYS A 157 -19.65 2.83 15.04
CA LYS A 157 -19.49 4.06 14.25
C LYS A 157 -19.41 3.76 12.76
N GLY A 158 -19.75 4.74 11.93
CA GLY A 158 -19.54 4.65 10.47
C GLY A 158 -18.08 4.85 10.07
N ASP A 159 -17.35 5.65 10.82
CA ASP A 159 -15.95 6.01 10.59
C ASP A 159 -15.27 6.44 11.91
N LEU A 160 -13.95 6.53 11.90
CA LEU A 160 -13.14 7.03 13.02
C LEU A 160 -12.33 8.25 12.60
N PRO A 161 -12.23 9.29 13.45
CA PRO A 161 -11.25 10.36 13.26
C PRO A 161 -9.84 9.78 13.11
N LEU A 162 -9.05 10.32 12.17
CA LEU A 162 -7.66 9.88 11.97
C LEU A 162 -6.84 10.01 13.25
N ALA A 163 -7.04 11.07 14.02
CA ALA A 163 -6.40 11.29 15.32
C ALA A 163 -6.66 10.16 16.34
N GLY A 164 -7.76 9.42 16.19
CA GLY A 164 -8.11 8.27 17.03
C GLY A 164 -7.48 6.95 16.58
N VAL A 165 -6.74 6.92 15.47
CA VAL A 165 -6.07 5.70 14.98
C VAL A 165 -4.84 5.42 15.84
N ASN A 166 -4.84 4.26 16.49
CA ASN A 166 -3.77 3.82 17.38
C ASN A 166 -3.42 2.34 17.14
N GLY A 167 -2.44 1.83 17.90
CA GLY A 167 -2.02 0.44 17.80
C GLY A 167 -3.08 -0.59 18.19
N GLU A 168 -4.07 -0.22 19.00
CA GLU A 168 -5.18 -1.10 19.36
C GLU A 168 -6.09 -1.36 18.15
N LEU A 169 -6.42 -0.32 17.38
CA LEU A 169 -7.17 -0.45 16.13
C LEU A 169 -6.43 -1.34 15.13
N VAL A 170 -5.11 -1.17 15.02
CA VAL A 170 -4.28 -1.98 14.11
C VAL A 170 -4.31 -3.46 14.51
N ARG A 171 -4.13 -3.78 15.80
CA ARG A 171 -4.20 -5.17 16.30
C ARG A 171 -5.61 -5.75 16.17
N ALA A 172 -6.64 -4.96 16.43
CA ALA A 172 -8.02 -5.37 16.25
C ALA A 172 -8.32 -5.69 14.78
N PHE A 173 -7.77 -4.91 13.84
CA PHE A 173 -7.89 -5.19 12.42
C PHE A 173 -7.15 -6.45 11.99
N GLU A 174 -5.94 -6.68 12.50
CA GLU A 174 -5.23 -7.93 12.27
C GLU A 174 -6.05 -9.14 12.77
N PHE A 175 -6.60 -9.04 13.98
CA PHE A 175 -7.42 -10.09 14.58
C PHE A 175 -8.69 -10.35 13.76
N TYR A 176 -9.43 -9.30 13.41
CA TYR A 176 -10.62 -9.37 12.57
C TYR A 176 -10.36 -10.05 11.23
N LEU A 177 -9.25 -9.73 10.57
CA LEU A 177 -8.88 -10.38 9.31
C LEU A 177 -8.64 -11.88 9.48
N LYS A 178 -8.09 -12.31 10.63
CA LYS A 178 -7.81 -13.72 10.91
C LYS A 178 -9.05 -14.50 11.35
N THR A 179 -9.92 -13.91 12.18
CA THR A 179 -11.07 -14.61 12.77
C THR A 179 -12.32 -14.50 11.92
N GLU A 180 -12.72 -13.28 11.54
CA GLU A 180 -14.00 -13.04 10.86
C GLU A 180 -13.90 -13.21 9.34
N LYS A 181 -12.72 -12.91 8.77
CA LYS A 181 -12.47 -13.05 7.33
C LYS A 181 -11.65 -14.28 6.97
N GLU A 182 -11.25 -15.07 7.96
CA GLU A 182 -10.47 -16.31 7.80
C GLU A 182 -9.28 -16.15 6.84
N CYS A 183 -8.67 -14.96 6.84
CA CYS A 183 -7.59 -14.65 5.92
C CYS A 183 -6.32 -15.36 6.36
N GLN A 184 -5.67 -16.01 5.40
CA GLN A 184 -4.34 -16.58 5.59
C GLN A 184 -3.31 -15.50 5.92
N GLN A 185 -2.27 -15.84 6.69
CA GLN A 185 -1.25 -14.91 7.22
C GLN A 185 -0.70 -13.93 6.17
N ASN A 186 -0.32 -14.41 4.98
CA ASN A 186 0.24 -13.56 3.93
C ASN A 186 -0.81 -12.59 3.33
N THR A 187 -2.08 -12.99 3.33
CA THR A 187 -3.20 -12.12 2.91
C THR A 187 -3.47 -11.05 3.97
N VAL A 188 -3.45 -11.42 5.26
CA VAL A 188 -3.53 -10.47 6.38
C VAL A 188 -2.44 -9.41 6.24
N ILE A 189 -1.18 -9.82 6.09
CA ILE A 189 -0.05 -8.89 5.93
C ILE A 189 -0.23 -7.94 4.74
N ARG A 190 -0.80 -8.42 3.63
CA ARG A 190 -1.10 -7.56 2.47
C ARG A 190 -2.10 -6.46 2.83
N TYR A 191 -3.16 -6.77 3.57
CA TYR A 191 -4.11 -5.77 4.05
C TYR A 191 -3.50 -4.85 5.11
N MET A 192 -2.70 -5.39 6.03
CA MET A 192 -1.98 -4.58 7.02
C MET A 192 -1.01 -3.59 6.36
N LYS A 193 -0.34 -3.98 5.28
CA LYS A 193 0.50 -3.09 4.46
C LYS A 193 -0.33 -2.01 3.75
N CYS A 194 -1.55 -2.33 3.30
CA CYS A 194 -2.47 -1.34 2.76
C CYS A 194 -2.85 -0.31 3.84
N LEU A 195 -3.25 -0.72 5.03
CA LEU A 195 -3.55 0.20 6.13
C LEU A 195 -2.30 1.02 6.52
N LYS A 196 -1.13 0.40 6.59
CA LYS A 196 0.14 1.09 6.88
C LYS A 196 0.46 2.19 5.86
N LYS A 197 0.13 1.98 4.58
CA LYS A 197 0.31 3.03 3.55
C LYS A 197 -0.53 4.26 3.87
N ILE A 198 -1.75 4.07 4.38
CA ILE A 198 -2.69 5.13 4.74
C ILE A 198 -2.24 5.86 6.00
N THR A 199 -1.80 5.12 7.04
CA THR A 199 -1.29 5.75 8.26
C THR A 199 0.02 6.49 8.03
N ASN A 200 0.89 5.99 7.14
CA ASN A 200 2.08 6.72 6.71
C ASN A 200 1.75 8.00 5.93
N LEU A 201 0.72 7.96 5.08
CA LEU A 201 0.23 9.16 4.40
C LEU A 201 -0.29 10.18 5.43
N ALA A 202 -1.04 9.71 6.43
CA ALA A 202 -1.54 10.57 7.50
C ALA A 202 -0.42 11.18 8.34
N LEU A 203 0.63 10.41 8.66
CA LEU A 203 1.83 10.93 9.34
C LEU A 203 2.55 11.99 8.50
N ALA A 204 2.76 11.72 7.21
CA ALA A 204 3.47 12.62 6.32
C ALA A 204 2.75 13.96 6.12
N ASN A 205 1.43 13.97 6.26
CA ASN A 205 0.61 15.19 6.22
C ASN A 205 0.27 15.73 7.62
N GLU A 206 0.91 15.21 8.68
CA GLU A 206 0.72 15.65 10.07
C GLU A 206 -0.72 15.51 10.60
N TRP A 207 -1.54 14.64 10.00
CA TRP A 207 -2.92 14.37 10.46
C TRP A 207 -2.97 13.47 11.70
N ILE A 208 -1.89 12.73 11.96
CA ILE A 208 -1.70 11.94 13.18
C ILE A 208 -0.32 12.21 13.76
N ALA A 209 -0.23 12.24 15.09
CA ALA A 209 1.01 12.59 15.79
C ALA A 209 1.97 11.40 15.98
N LYS A 210 1.47 10.17 15.94
CA LYS A 210 2.24 8.95 16.25
C LYS A 210 1.93 7.83 15.27
N ASP A 211 2.94 7.01 14.96
CA ASP A 211 2.76 5.85 14.10
C ASP A 211 1.99 4.73 14.82
N PRO A 212 0.77 4.36 14.38
CA PRO A 212 0.01 3.28 14.99
C PRO A 212 0.62 1.88 14.72
N PHE A 213 1.57 1.77 13.79
CA PHE A 213 2.32 0.54 13.50
C PHE A 213 3.64 0.42 14.27
N ILE A 214 3.91 1.31 15.24
CA ILE A 214 5.15 1.26 16.01
C ILE A 214 5.30 -0.11 16.70
N GLY A 215 6.47 -0.74 16.51
CA GLY A 215 6.78 -2.08 17.05
C GLY A 215 6.14 -3.26 16.30
N ILE A 216 5.29 -3.04 15.29
CA ILE A 216 4.66 -4.12 14.52
C ILE A 216 5.57 -4.56 13.37
N LYS A 217 6.04 -5.81 13.43
CA LYS A 217 6.85 -6.44 12.39
C LYS A 217 6.03 -7.44 11.59
N PHE A 218 6.07 -7.31 10.26
CA PHE A 218 5.40 -8.24 9.35
C PHE A 218 6.26 -9.48 9.11
N HIS A 219 5.72 -10.66 9.43
CA HIS A 219 6.37 -11.94 9.19
C HIS A 219 5.55 -12.76 8.20
N GLU A 220 5.98 -12.74 6.94
CA GLU A 220 5.35 -13.55 5.89
C GLU A 220 5.72 -15.02 6.11
N LYS A 221 4.71 -15.89 6.03
CA LYS A 221 4.93 -17.34 6.06
C LYS A 221 5.54 -17.76 4.73
N GLU A 222 6.68 -18.43 4.77
CA GLU A 222 7.29 -19.01 3.57
C GLU A 222 6.31 -20.02 2.96
N VAL A 223 6.08 -19.89 1.65
CA VAL A 223 5.21 -20.79 0.90
C VAL A 223 6.13 -21.65 0.06
N ILE A 224 6.22 -22.94 0.38
CA ILE A 224 6.87 -23.93 -0.47
C ILE A 224 6.05 -24.00 -1.75
N ARG A 225 6.69 -23.71 -2.88
CA ARG A 225 6.01 -23.71 -4.18
C ARG A 225 6.37 -24.99 -4.91
N GLU A 226 5.35 -25.75 -5.25
CA GLU A 226 5.50 -26.96 -6.04
C GLU A 226 5.98 -26.64 -7.45
N PHE A 227 6.76 -27.56 -8.01
CA PHE A 227 7.17 -27.57 -9.41
C PHE A 227 7.05 -28.98 -9.97
N LEU A 228 6.98 -29.08 -11.29
CA LEU A 228 6.92 -30.35 -12.00
C LEU A 228 8.33 -30.78 -12.41
N THR A 229 8.62 -32.06 -12.22
CA THR A 229 9.79 -32.76 -12.76
C THR A 229 9.72 -32.79 -14.29
N MET A 230 10.82 -33.14 -14.94
CA MET A 230 10.83 -33.26 -16.41
C MET A 230 9.85 -34.34 -16.89
N ASP A 231 9.78 -35.48 -16.20
CA ASP A 231 8.88 -36.59 -16.55
C ASP A 231 7.40 -36.19 -16.44
N GLU A 232 7.02 -35.45 -15.40
CA GLU A 232 5.67 -34.91 -15.25
C GLU A 232 5.34 -33.90 -16.36
N LEU A 233 6.31 -33.04 -16.74
CA LEU A 233 6.12 -32.10 -17.86
C LEU A 233 5.89 -32.83 -19.19
N LEU A 234 6.70 -33.85 -19.48
CA LEU A 234 6.58 -34.65 -20.70
C LEU A 234 5.31 -35.50 -20.69
N THR A 235 4.89 -36.01 -19.54
CA THR A 235 3.61 -36.72 -19.37
C THR A 235 2.44 -35.83 -19.78
N ILE A 236 2.42 -34.57 -19.30
CA ILE A 236 1.38 -33.60 -19.69
C ILE A 236 1.48 -33.27 -21.19
N TYR A 237 2.69 -33.08 -21.72
CA TYR A 237 2.91 -32.72 -23.12
C TYR A 237 2.41 -33.81 -24.08
N HIS A 238 2.74 -35.08 -23.81
CA HIS A 238 2.34 -36.22 -24.65
C HIS A 238 0.89 -36.68 -24.41
N LYS A 239 0.22 -36.22 -23.35
CA LYS A 239 -1.18 -36.58 -23.08
C LYS A 239 -2.09 -36.03 -24.17
N GLU A 240 -2.84 -36.92 -24.81
CA GLU A 240 -3.94 -36.56 -25.71
C GLU A 240 -5.22 -36.30 -24.91
N PHE A 241 -5.92 -35.23 -25.28
CA PHE A 241 -7.19 -34.84 -24.70
C PHE A 241 -8.26 -34.80 -25.79
N SER A 242 -9.43 -35.35 -25.50
CA SER A 242 -10.56 -35.37 -26.42
C SER A 242 -11.19 -33.99 -26.64
N LEU A 243 -11.08 -33.10 -25.65
CA LEU A 243 -11.66 -31.76 -25.70
C LEU A 243 -10.62 -30.71 -26.08
N GLU A 244 -10.84 -30.01 -27.20
CA GLU A 244 -9.94 -28.97 -27.72
C GLU A 244 -9.59 -27.89 -26.68
N ARG A 245 -10.57 -27.49 -25.86
CA ARG A 245 -10.36 -26.48 -24.80
C ARG A 245 -9.30 -26.90 -23.77
N ILE A 246 -9.18 -28.20 -23.48
CA ILE A 246 -8.19 -28.73 -22.54
C ILE A 246 -6.83 -28.81 -23.23
N THR A 247 -6.80 -29.26 -24.49
CA THR A 247 -5.62 -29.27 -25.36
C THR A 247 -4.97 -27.88 -25.44
N VAL A 248 -5.77 -26.82 -25.61
CA VAL A 248 -5.29 -25.43 -25.61
C VAL A 248 -4.66 -25.04 -24.27
N VAL A 249 -5.30 -25.38 -23.15
CA VAL A 249 -4.78 -25.06 -21.81
C VAL A 249 -3.46 -25.80 -21.55
N ARG A 250 -3.40 -27.08 -21.93
CA ARG A 250 -2.18 -27.89 -21.87
C ARG A 250 -1.05 -27.23 -22.65
N ASP A 251 -1.30 -26.85 -23.90
CA ASP A 251 -0.26 -26.25 -24.76
C ASP A 251 0.22 -24.91 -24.22
N VAL A 252 -0.68 -24.05 -23.76
CA VAL A 252 -0.31 -22.77 -23.13
C VAL A 252 0.50 -23.00 -21.85
N PHE A 253 0.15 -24.02 -21.06
CA PHE A 253 0.88 -24.37 -19.84
C PHE A 253 2.28 -24.91 -20.13
N ILE A 254 2.41 -25.85 -21.06
CA ILE A 254 3.70 -26.41 -21.48
C ILE A 254 4.57 -25.31 -22.10
N PHE A 255 4.00 -24.46 -22.95
CA PHE A 255 4.73 -23.30 -23.47
C PHE A 255 5.28 -22.42 -22.33
N ALA A 256 4.46 -22.11 -21.31
CA ALA A 256 4.92 -21.37 -20.15
C ALA A 256 5.97 -22.12 -19.32
N ALA A 257 5.89 -23.45 -19.25
CA ALA A 257 6.82 -24.30 -18.51
C ALA A 257 8.18 -24.48 -19.20
N PHE A 258 8.25 -24.26 -20.52
CA PHE A 258 9.49 -24.32 -21.29
C PHE A 258 10.04 -22.93 -21.68
N THR A 259 9.33 -21.85 -21.39
CA THR A 259 9.80 -20.47 -21.60
C THR A 259 9.94 -19.67 -20.30
N GLY A 260 9.31 -20.13 -19.21
CA GLY A 260 9.31 -19.44 -17.93
C GLY A 260 8.52 -18.14 -17.89
N LEU A 261 7.83 -17.74 -18.96
CA LEU A 261 7.03 -16.52 -18.98
C LEU A 261 5.89 -16.57 -17.93
N ALA A 262 5.54 -15.42 -17.34
CA ALA A 262 4.33 -15.39 -16.50
C ALA A 262 3.07 -15.39 -17.37
N PHE A 263 1.95 -15.83 -16.79
CA PHE A 263 0.65 -15.90 -17.45
C PHE A 263 0.33 -14.67 -18.33
N ILE A 264 0.46 -13.46 -17.77
CA ILE A 264 0.14 -12.23 -18.50
C ILE A 264 1.11 -11.95 -19.65
N ASP A 265 2.37 -12.35 -19.51
CA ASP A 265 3.39 -12.17 -20.55
C ASP A 265 3.15 -13.16 -21.71
N VAL A 266 2.70 -14.40 -21.42
CA VAL A 266 2.26 -15.36 -22.45
C VAL A 266 1.00 -14.85 -23.16
N GLN A 267 0.02 -14.35 -22.40
CA GLN A 267 -1.25 -13.84 -22.96
C GLN A 267 -1.05 -12.66 -23.92
N GLN A 268 -0.04 -11.83 -23.67
CA GLN A 268 0.28 -10.65 -24.48
C GLN A 268 1.43 -10.92 -25.47
N LEU A 269 1.85 -12.16 -25.67
CA LEU A 269 2.97 -12.47 -26.56
C LEU A 269 2.50 -12.28 -28.01
N SER A 270 3.22 -11.47 -28.77
CA SER A 270 2.92 -11.10 -30.17
C SER A 270 4.14 -11.41 -31.06
N PRO A 271 3.97 -11.48 -32.40
CA PRO A 271 5.06 -11.79 -33.33
C PRO A 271 6.30 -10.89 -33.20
N GLU A 272 6.11 -9.61 -32.85
CA GLU A 272 7.21 -8.63 -32.70
C GLU A 272 8.21 -8.99 -31.59
N HIS A 273 7.79 -9.84 -30.63
CA HIS A 273 8.62 -10.30 -29.54
C HIS A 273 9.52 -11.49 -29.94
N ILE A 274 9.32 -12.07 -31.12
CA ILE A 274 10.11 -13.19 -31.63
C ILE A 274 11.23 -12.64 -32.52
N VAL A 275 12.47 -12.82 -32.08
CA VAL A 275 13.65 -12.28 -32.73
C VAL A 275 14.59 -13.41 -33.13
N LYS A 276 15.11 -13.36 -34.35
CA LYS A 276 16.13 -14.30 -34.84
C LYS A 276 17.52 -13.73 -34.56
N ASP A 277 18.43 -14.55 -34.03
CA ASP A 277 19.84 -14.16 -33.89
C ASP A 277 20.66 -14.43 -35.16
N ASN A 278 21.94 -14.07 -35.14
CA ASN A 278 22.85 -14.23 -36.27
C ASN A 278 23.10 -15.71 -36.64
N ASN A 279 22.91 -16.63 -35.70
CA ASN A 279 23.08 -18.07 -35.89
C ASN A 279 21.77 -18.74 -36.33
N GLY A 280 20.70 -17.96 -36.45
CA GLY A 280 19.39 -18.40 -36.87
C GLY A 280 18.49 -18.95 -35.76
N ASN A 281 18.92 -18.90 -34.51
CA ASN A 281 18.08 -19.32 -33.38
C ASN A 281 17.01 -18.27 -33.10
N LEU A 282 15.83 -18.73 -32.68
CA LEU A 282 14.72 -17.87 -32.30
C LEU A 282 14.74 -17.57 -30.81
N TRP A 283 14.40 -16.34 -30.46
CA TRP A 283 14.40 -15.83 -29.09
C TRP A 283 13.10 -15.12 -28.81
N ILE A 284 12.57 -15.26 -27.60
CA ILE A 284 11.58 -14.34 -27.05
C ILE A 284 12.34 -13.19 -26.39
N ARG A 285 12.15 -11.97 -26.92
CA ARG A 285 12.61 -10.72 -26.30
C ARG A 285 11.41 -9.87 -25.95
N LYS A 286 11.07 -9.81 -24.66
CA LYS A 286 9.86 -9.12 -24.19
C LYS A 286 10.03 -8.44 -22.84
N PRO A 287 9.65 -7.15 -22.69
CA PRO A 287 9.60 -6.52 -21.38
C PRO A 287 8.46 -7.08 -20.54
N ARG A 288 8.78 -7.44 -19.29
CA ARG A 288 7.81 -7.94 -18.30
C ARG A 288 6.69 -6.93 -18.08
N GLN A 289 5.45 -7.39 -18.07
CA GLN A 289 4.31 -6.51 -17.80
C GLN A 289 4.41 -5.82 -16.43
N LYS A 290 4.86 -6.55 -15.40
CA LYS A 290 4.92 -6.07 -14.01
C LYS A 290 6.13 -5.18 -13.71
N THR A 291 7.30 -5.52 -14.23
CA THR A 291 8.58 -4.88 -13.83
C THR A 291 9.27 -4.14 -14.97
N LYS A 292 8.78 -4.27 -16.21
CA LYS A 292 9.40 -3.74 -17.44
C LYS A 292 10.79 -4.29 -17.78
N ASN A 293 11.39 -5.10 -16.91
CA ASN A 293 12.64 -5.82 -17.19
C ASN A 293 12.50 -6.69 -18.44
N MET A 294 13.50 -6.66 -19.31
CA MET A 294 13.56 -7.47 -20.52
C MET A 294 13.79 -8.94 -20.17
N CYS A 295 12.91 -9.82 -20.65
CA CYS A 295 13.16 -11.26 -20.70
C CYS A 295 13.80 -11.59 -22.04
N ASN A 296 14.90 -12.33 -22.03
CA ASN A 296 15.56 -12.85 -23.23
C ASN A 296 15.64 -14.36 -23.09
N ILE A 297 14.78 -15.08 -23.80
CA ILE A 297 14.59 -16.53 -23.63
C ILE A 297 14.83 -17.22 -24.99
N PRO A 298 15.80 -18.13 -25.11
CA PRO A 298 15.93 -18.95 -26.31
C PRO A 298 14.70 -19.85 -26.49
N LEU A 299 14.17 -19.94 -27.71
CA LEU A 299 13.06 -20.83 -28.01
C LEU A 299 13.57 -22.24 -28.33
N LEU A 300 13.19 -23.18 -27.46
CA LEU A 300 13.42 -24.61 -27.66
C LEU A 300 12.35 -25.23 -28.59
N ASP A 301 12.57 -26.47 -29.01
CA ASP A 301 11.71 -27.15 -29.99
C ASP A 301 10.25 -27.28 -29.54
N ILE A 302 10.00 -27.65 -28.28
CA ILE A 302 8.64 -27.81 -27.73
C ILE A 302 7.83 -26.49 -27.82
N PRO A 303 8.33 -25.35 -27.28
CA PRO A 303 7.70 -24.05 -27.51
C PRO A 303 7.50 -23.70 -28.99
N LEU A 304 8.46 -24.00 -29.86
CA LEU A 304 8.36 -23.70 -31.30
C LEU A 304 7.26 -24.50 -31.98
N GLU A 305 7.13 -25.78 -31.66
CA GLU A 305 6.06 -26.64 -32.17
C GLU A 305 4.68 -26.09 -31.77
N ILE A 306 4.52 -25.69 -30.50
CA ILE A 306 3.28 -25.09 -30.01
C ILE A 306 2.98 -23.78 -30.74
N LEU A 307 3.98 -22.93 -30.96
CA LEU A 307 3.78 -21.69 -31.74
C LEU A 307 3.34 -21.98 -33.18
N ARG A 308 3.94 -22.98 -33.83
CA ARG A 308 3.56 -23.40 -35.20
C ARG A 308 2.13 -23.90 -35.25
N LYS A 309 1.72 -24.72 -34.27
CA LYS A 309 0.35 -25.25 -34.16
C LYS A 309 -0.71 -24.14 -34.12
N TYR A 310 -0.42 -23.02 -33.46
CA TYR A 310 -1.37 -21.91 -33.30
C TYR A 310 -1.15 -20.73 -34.25
N ALA A 311 -0.22 -20.82 -35.21
CA ALA A 311 0.12 -19.74 -36.12
C ALA A 311 -1.09 -19.23 -36.93
N ASP A 312 -1.96 -20.15 -37.36
CA ASP A 312 -3.15 -19.84 -38.15
C ASP A 312 -4.44 -19.74 -37.34
N TYR A 313 -4.36 -19.80 -36.01
CA TYR A 313 -5.55 -19.82 -35.15
C TYR A 313 -6.33 -18.49 -35.25
N PRO A 314 -7.63 -18.49 -35.65
CA PRO A 314 -8.35 -17.25 -35.98
C PRO A 314 -8.40 -16.21 -34.86
N ALA A 315 -8.58 -16.66 -33.61
CA ALA A 315 -8.63 -15.76 -32.47
C ALA A 315 -7.28 -15.10 -32.14
N CYS A 316 -6.17 -15.77 -32.49
CA CYS A 316 -4.81 -15.26 -32.33
C CYS A 316 -4.55 -14.15 -33.35
N LYS A 317 -4.83 -14.42 -34.63
CA LYS A 317 -4.69 -13.44 -35.73
C LYS A 317 -5.50 -12.17 -35.47
N LYS A 318 -6.77 -12.30 -35.06
CA LYS A 318 -7.64 -11.15 -34.76
C LYS A 318 -7.09 -10.26 -33.63
N LYS A 319 -6.40 -10.84 -32.65
CA LYS A 319 -5.88 -10.13 -31.47
C LYS A 319 -4.40 -9.74 -31.59
N GLY A 320 -3.70 -10.17 -32.65
CA GLY A 320 -2.27 -9.96 -32.80
C GLY A 320 -1.41 -10.68 -31.76
N VAL A 321 -1.88 -11.82 -31.23
CA VAL A 321 -1.16 -12.63 -30.22
C VAL A 321 -0.76 -13.99 -30.79
N LEU A 322 0.23 -14.65 -30.18
CA LEU A 322 0.76 -15.92 -30.65
C LEU A 322 0.01 -17.15 -30.11
N LEU A 323 -0.68 -17.03 -28.98
CA LEU A 323 -1.34 -18.16 -28.31
C LEU A 323 -2.76 -17.80 -27.87
N PRO A 324 -3.72 -18.73 -27.99
CA PRO A 324 -5.11 -18.50 -27.62
C PRO A 324 -5.31 -18.66 -26.11
N VAL A 325 -4.70 -17.77 -25.32
CA VAL A 325 -4.67 -17.86 -23.85
C VAL A 325 -6.06 -17.52 -23.24
N PRO A 326 -6.74 -18.49 -22.59
CA PRO A 326 -7.97 -18.24 -21.83
C PRO A 326 -7.72 -17.34 -20.62
N CYS A 327 -8.78 -16.82 -20.00
CA CYS A 327 -8.62 -16.03 -18.76
C CYS A 327 -8.00 -16.88 -17.64
N ASN A 328 -7.25 -16.24 -16.73
CA ASN A 328 -6.48 -16.93 -15.69
C ASN A 328 -7.35 -17.87 -14.83
N GLN A 329 -8.60 -17.50 -14.55
CA GLN A 329 -9.52 -18.35 -13.78
C GLN A 329 -9.85 -19.64 -14.53
N LYS A 330 -10.18 -19.56 -15.83
CA LYS A 330 -10.45 -20.73 -16.67
C LYS A 330 -9.21 -21.59 -16.84
N MET A 331 -8.04 -20.97 -17.04
CA MET A 331 -6.75 -21.68 -17.09
C MET A 331 -6.54 -22.53 -15.84
N ASN A 332 -6.60 -21.94 -14.64
CA ASN A 332 -6.35 -22.69 -13.41
C ASN A 332 -7.46 -23.71 -13.08
N SER A 333 -8.68 -23.55 -13.60
CA SER A 333 -9.72 -24.58 -13.48
C SER A 333 -9.36 -25.81 -14.30
N TYR A 334 -9.07 -25.63 -15.60
CA TYR A 334 -8.73 -26.73 -16.49
C TYR A 334 -7.38 -27.36 -16.18
N LEU A 335 -6.44 -26.62 -15.57
CA LEU A 335 -5.18 -27.19 -15.09
C LEU A 335 -5.39 -28.25 -14.00
N LYS A 336 -6.44 -28.13 -13.18
CA LYS A 336 -6.78 -29.17 -12.20
C LYS A 336 -7.26 -30.44 -12.90
N GLU A 337 -8.13 -30.30 -13.90
CA GLU A 337 -8.58 -31.43 -14.72
C GLU A 337 -7.40 -32.11 -15.43
N ILE A 338 -6.45 -31.34 -15.97
CA ILE A 338 -5.22 -31.88 -16.58
C ILE A 338 -4.40 -32.65 -15.55
N ALA A 339 -4.24 -32.13 -14.33
CA ALA A 339 -3.51 -32.79 -13.26
C ALA A 339 -4.12 -34.17 -12.95
N ASP A 340 -5.45 -34.21 -12.77
CA ASP A 340 -6.19 -35.43 -12.49
C ASP A 340 -6.05 -36.45 -13.63
N LEU A 341 -6.21 -36.02 -14.88
CA LEU A 341 -6.10 -36.88 -16.07
C LEU A 341 -4.67 -37.40 -16.35
N CYS A 342 -3.66 -36.70 -15.83
CA CYS A 342 -2.25 -37.09 -15.90
C CYS A 342 -1.76 -37.81 -14.63
N LEU A 343 -2.65 -38.04 -13.65
CA LEU A 343 -2.32 -38.64 -12.35
C LEU A 343 -1.24 -37.88 -11.57
N ILE A 344 -1.20 -36.55 -11.73
CA ILE A 344 -0.25 -35.66 -11.05
C ILE A 344 -0.92 -35.12 -9.79
N LYS A 345 -0.38 -35.48 -8.62
CA LYS A 345 -0.93 -35.07 -7.31
C LYS A 345 -0.68 -33.59 -6.96
N LYS A 346 0.27 -32.94 -7.65
CA LYS A 346 0.66 -31.55 -7.40
C LYS A 346 -0.41 -30.59 -7.93
N ASN A 347 -0.60 -29.46 -7.25
CA ASN A 347 -1.59 -28.48 -7.67
C ASN A 347 -1.06 -27.64 -8.85
N LEU A 348 -1.59 -27.90 -10.04
CA LEU A 348 -1.18 -27.19 -11.24
C LEU A 348 -1.78 -25.78 -11.29
N THR A 349 -0.89 -24.80 -11.39
CA THR A 349 -1.25 -23.40 -11.61
C THR A 349 -0.36 -22.79 -12.69
N THR A 350 -0.77 -21.66 -13.24
CA THR A 350 0.07 -20.90 -14.19
C THR A 350 1.41 -20.46 -13.58
N HIS A 351 1.50 -20.36 -12.25
CA HIS A 351 2.77 -20.16 -11.56
C HIS A 351 3.62 -21.42 -11.50
N THR A 352 3.01 -22.59 -11.28
CA THR A 352 3.70 -23.89 -11.27
C THR A 352 4.53 -24.09 -12.54
N ALA A 353 3.99 -23.75 -13.72
CA ALA A 353 4.73 -23.80 -14.99
C ALA A 353 6.07 -23.03 -14.93
N ARG A 354 6.03 -21.78 -14.48
CA ARG A 354 7.23 -20.94 -14.33
C ARG A 354 8.22 -21.49 -13.29
N HIS A 355 7.71 -22.12 -12.24
CA HIS A 355 8.54 -22.81 -11.24
C HIS A 355 9.23 -24.04 -11.84
N SER A 356 8.52 -24.83 -12.64
CA SER A 356 9.05 -25.97 -13.38
C SER A 356 10.12 -25.55 -14.39
N TYR A 357 9.93 -24.44 -15.11
CA TYR A 357 10.95 -23.89 -16.01
C TYR A 357 12.26 -23.62 -15.27
N ALA A 358 12.20 -22.80 -14.22
CA ALA A 358 13.37 -22.38 -13.48
C ALA A 358 14.12 -23.58 -12.88
N THR A 359 13.37 -24.54 -12.33
CA THR A 359 13.93 -25.65 -11.56
C THR A 359 14.30 -26.82 -12.47
N SER A 360 13.32 -27.43 -13.13
CA SER A 360 13.49 -28.67 -13.88
C SER A 360 14.04 -28.47 -15.28
N VAL A 361 13.65 -27.38 -15.97
CA VAL A 361 14.15 -27.13 -17.34
C VAL A 361 15.53 -26.49 -17.31
N CYS A 362 15.76 -25.52 -16.42
CA CYS A 362 17.02 -24.79 -16.38
C CYS A 362 18.02 -25.31 -15.34
N LEU A 363 17.76 -25.13 -14.04
CA LEU A 363 18.75 -25.39 -13.00
C LEU A 363 19.18 -26.87 -12.95
N ALA A 364 18.24 -27.81 -13.08
CA ALA A 364 18.55 -29.25 -13.14
C ALA A 364 19.41 -29.64 -14.35
N ASN A 365 19.40 -28.82 -15.41
CA ASN A 365 20.20 -29.01 -16.62
C ASN A 365 21.47 -28.15 -16.62
N GLY A 366 21.88 -27.59 -15.47
CA GLY A 366 23.16 -26.89 -15.31
C GLY A 366 23.17 -25.43 -15.79
N VAL A 367 22.00 -24.84 -16.07
CA VAL A 367 21.93 -23.41 -16.39
C VAL A 367 22.18 -22.60 -15.12
N SER A 368 23.13 -21.65 -15.18
CA SER A 368 23.48 -20.82 -14.02
C SER A 368 22.30 -20.01 -13.49
N ILE A 369 22.27 -19.78 -12.18
CA ILE A 369 21.19 -19.05 -11.51
C ILE A 369 21.05 -17.60 -12.02
N GLU A 370 22.15 -16.97 -12.44
CA GLU A 370 22.19 -15.65 -13.04
C GLU A 370 21.49 -15.64 -14.40
N ASN A 371 21.76 -16.64 -15.24
CA ASN A 371 21.10 -16.79 -16.53
C ASN A 371 19.61 -17.05 -16.35
N VAL A 372 19.22 -17.93 -15.41
CA VAL A 372 17.81 -18.16 -15.07
C VAL A 372 17.14 -16.88 -14.58
N ALA A 373 17.78 -16.10 -13.70
CA ALA A 373 17.24 -14.84 -13.22
C ALA A 373 16.99 -13.84 -14.36
N LYS A 374 17.93 -13.77 -15.32
CA LYS A 374 17.82 -12.91 -16.51
C LYS A 374 16.71 -13.36 -17.46
N MET A 375 16.60 -14.67 -17.74
CA MET A 375 15.51 -15.23 -18.57
C MET A 375 14.14 -14.99 -17.94
N LEU A 376 14.05 -15.11 -16.61
CA LEU A 376 12.84 -14.84 -15.85
C LEU A 376 12.54 -13.33 -15.69
N GLY A 377 13.46 -12.42 -16.00
CA GLY A 377 13.29 -10.98 -15.81
C GLY A 377 13.22 -10.55 -14.34
N HIS A 378 13.91 -11.28 -13.45
CA HIS A 378 13.98 -10.95 -12.02
C HIS A 378 14.93 -9.76 -11.78
N SER A 379 14.50 -8.80 -10.96
CA SER A 379 15.34 -7.65 -10.57
C SER A 379 16.36 -7.99 -9.48
N ASN A 380 16.19 -9.11 -8.79
CA ASN A 380 17.08 -9.55 -7.71
C ASN A 380 17.27 -11.07 -7.78
N ILE A 381 18.52 -11.53 -7.76
CA ILE A 381 18.91 -12.95 -7.79
C ILE A 381 18.31 -13.73 -6.61
N LYS A 382 18.06 -13.08 -5.46
CA LYS A 382 17.35 -13.70 -4.31
C LYS A 382 15.98 -14.27 -4.70
N MET A 383 15.31 -13.69 -5.70
CA MET A 383 14.04 -14.21 -6.24
C MET A 383 14.20 -15.50 -7.06
N THR A 384 15.42 -15.91 -7.39
CA THR A 384 15.71 -17.15 -8.11
C THR A 384 16.33 -18.19 -7.16
N GLN A 385 16.95 -17.76 -6.06
CA GLN A 385 17.54 -18.65 -5.06
C GLN A 385 16.54 -19.63 -4.44
N HIS A 386 15.25 -19.27 -4.34
CA HIS A 386 14.26 -20.20 -3.81
C HIS A 386 14.02 -21.42 -4.72
N TYR A 387 14.35 -21.35 -6.02
CA TYR A 387 14.28 -22.52 -6.92
C TYR A 387 15.46 -23.47 -6.73
N ALA A 388 16.65 -22.93 -6.45
CA ALA A 388 17.89 -23.72 -6.31
C ALA A 388 17.91 -24.59 -5.04
N ARG A 389 17.16 -24.22 -4.00
CA ARG A 389 17.10 -24.97 -2.73
C ARG A 389 16.46 -26.36 -2.85
N VAL A 390 15.90 -26.73 -4.00
CA VAL A 390 14.99 -27.88 -4.13
C VAL A 390 15.51 -28.98 -5.07
N LEU A 391 16.79 -28.96 -5.44
CA LEU A 391 17.39 -29.90 -6.40
C LEU A 391 18.42 -30.83 -5.74
N ASP A 392 17.94 -31.89 -5.08
CA ASP A 392 18.79 -32.98 -4.60
C ASP A 392 19.52 -33.70 -5.77
N SER A 393 18.91 -33.71 -6.96
CA SER A 393 19.50 -34.27 -8.18
C SER A 393 20.67 -33.44 -8.72
N SER A 394 20.66 -32.12 -8.52
CA SER A 394 21.82 -31.27 -8.85
C SER A 394 22.99 -31.61 -7.95
N ILE A 395 22.73 -31.79 -6.64
CA ILE A 395 23.75 -32.19 -5.67
C ILE A 395 24.37 -33.53 -6.08
N LEU A 396 23.56 -34.52 -6.46
CA LEU A 396 24.07 -35.81 -6.92
C LEU A 396 24.90 -35.68 -8.21
N LYS A 397 24.46 -34.89 -9.18
CA LYS A 397 25.21 -34.65 -10.43
C LYS A 397 26.53 -33.95 -10.17
N ASP A 398 26.53 -32.92 -9.33
CA ASP A 398 27.73 -32.18 -8.95
C ASP A 398 28.71 -33.09 -8.19
N MET A 399 28.21 -33.94 -7.29
CA MET A 399 29.02 -34.94 -6.59
C MET A 399 29.53 -36.07 -7.50
N ASN A 400 28.79 -36.42 -8.56
CA ASN A 400 29.28 -37.34 -9.58
C ASN A 400 30.43 -36.71 -10.38
N ASN A 401 30.34 -35.43 -10.76
CA ASN A 401 31.45 -34.73 -11.39
C ASN A 401 32.69 -34.70 -10.47
N VAL A 402 32.49 -34.48 -9.16
CA VAL A 402 33.57 -34.57 -8.17
C VAL A 402 34.15 -35.99 -8.11
N ARG A 403 33.29 -37.02 -8.10
CA ARG A 403 33.73 -38.42 -8.14
C ARG A 403 34.58 -38.71 -9.38
N ASP A 404 34.13 -38.27 -10.55
CA ASP A 404 34.81 -38.50 -11.82
C ASP A 404 36.19 -37.81 -11.87
N VAL A 405 36.30 -36.60 -11.32
CA VAL A 405 37.59 -35.89 -11.17
C VAL A 405 38.50 -36.63 -10.21
N LEU A 406 38.00 -37.08 -9.05
CA LEU A 406 38.80 -37.81 -8.06
C LEU A 406 39.26 -39.18 -8.57
N SER A 407 38.43 -39.89 -9.35
CA SER A 407 38.81 -41.17 -9.97
C SER A 407 39.85 -41.04 -11.07
N ASN A 408 40.03 -39.84 -11.65
CA ASN A 408 41.11 -39.57 -12.61
C ASN A 408 42.42 -39.11 -11.94
N CYS A 409 42.40 -38.87 -10.61
CA CYS A 409 43.58 -38.48 -9.82
C CYS A 409 44.15 -39.63 -8.98
N LEU A 410 43.43 -40.76 -8.88
CA LEU A 410 43.86 -42.03 -8.29
C LEU A 410 44.24 -42.98 -9.41
#